data_AF-A0A5N7ZDR1-F1
#
_entry.id   AF-A0A5N7ZDR1-F1
#
_cell.length_a   1.000
_cell.length_b   1.000
_cell.length_c   1.000
_cell.angle_alpha   90.00
_cell.angle_beta   90.00
_cell.angle_gamma   90.00
#
_symmetry.space_group_name_H-M   'P 1'
#
loop_
_entity.id
_entity.type
_entity.pdbx_description
1 polymer ?
#
loop_
_entity_poly.entity_id
_entity_poly.type
_entity_poly.pdbx_seq_one_letter_code
_entity_poly.pdbx_strand_id
1 'polypeptide(L)'
;MLSLVSCKDRQKQGEAFLPESKGNINEIAIVIDDVMWNGEVGDSLRKKLAYPVDGLPQEEPIFTINQYSPKIFEGVVTQSRNILVVSKGLNKEFKHVENKYAKPQNVFYITGYSIHEILDLIETHSETLISIIKYSEIHYVQHKMEKARLSDDKLRGVFMINIEIPDTYRYADEKEYFYWMKKDIPSGSSSLLVYQVPISQIEKNNDIVGNIVKVRDSVGALYIRGTMEHSSMVTEEGYSPYFMNTRLDGKTAYETKGTWELQNNFMSGPFLNYAIRDEKNKRYLILEGFVYDPSNAKRDMIFELEAIMKSVHILQ
;
A
#
# COMPACT_ATOMS: atom_id res chain seq x y z
N MET A 1 39.73 54.61 -1.26
CA MET A 1 38.31 54.32 -1.50
C MET A 1 38.23 52.93 -2.13
N LEU A 2 37.88 51.90 -1.35
CA LEU A 2 37.28 50.67 -1.86
C LEU A 2 36.76 49.93 -0.63
N SER A 3 35.48 50.16 -0.37
CA SER A 3 34.72 49.56 0.72
C SER A 3 34.29 48.15 0.30
N LEU A 4 34.76 47.12 1.00
CA LEU A 4 34.19 45.78 0.91
C LEU A 4 33.00 45.70 1.86
N VAL A 5 31.80 45.86 1.31
CA VAL A 5 30.54 45.60 2.00
C VAL A 5 30.33 44.09 1.98
N SER A 6 30.56 43.43 3.11
CA SER A 6 30.15 42.04 3.33
C SER A 6 28.64 42.01 3.57
N CYS A 7 27.88 41.59 2.56
CA CYS A 7 26.50 41.14 2.76
C CYS A 7 26.54 39.86 3.60
N LYS A 8 26.17 39.99 4.88
CA LYS A 8 25.73 38.85 5.68
C LYS A 8 24.43 38.34 5.06
N ASP A 9 24.50 37.17 4.41
CA ASP A 9 23.32 36.38 4.13
C ASP A 9 22.57 36.15 5.45
N ARG A 10 21.40 36.78 5.56
CA ARG A 10 20.41 36.46 6.58
C ARG A 10 19.93 35.05 6.28
N GLN A 11 20.56 34.05 6.89
CA GLN A 11 19.94 32.76 7.11
C GLN A 11 18.57 33.00 7.72
N LYS A 12 17.53 32.53 7.03
CA LYS A 12 16.16 32.48 7.54
C LYS A 12 16.20 31.70 8.86
N GLN A 13 15.95 32.41 9.97
CA GLN A 13 15.73 31.81 11.27
C GLN A 13 14.48 30.92 11.21
N GLY A 14 14.62 29.66 11.61
CA GLY A 14 13.61 29.02 12.47
C GLY A 14 12.63 28.03 11.84
N GLU A 15 13.06 27.06 11.03
CA GLU A 15 12.35 25.76 11.06
C GLU A 15 12.92 24.94 12.23
N ALA A 16 12.10 24.70 13.25
CA ALA A 16 12.46 23.77 14.31
C ALA A 16 12.75 22.39 13.68
N PHE A 17 13.90 21.79 14.02
CA PHE A 17 14.25 20.46 13.55
C PHE A 17 13.26 19.45 14.12
N LEU A 18 12.37 18.93 13.28
CA LEU A 18 11.42 17.89 13.68
C LEU A 18 12.08 16.51 13.55
N PRO A 19 11.93 15.63 14.56
CA PRO A 19 12.46 14.26 14.50
C PRO A 19 11.77 13.43 13.40
N GLU A 20 12.41 12.33 13.02
CA GLU A 20 11.77 11.32 12.17
C GLU A 20 10.61 10.65 12.92
N SER A 21 9.50 10.49 12.23
CA SER A 21 8.33 9.77 12.73
C SER A 21 8.60 8.28 12.97
N LYS A 22 7.79 7.64 13.83
CA LYS A 22 7.91 6.23 14.22
C LYS A 22 6.59 5.48 14.02
N GLY A 23 6.64 4.16 14.18
CA GLY A 23 5.49 3.26 14.06
C GLY A 23 5.65 2.26 12.90
N ASN A 24 4.87 1.18 12.94
CA ASN A 24 4.80 0.21 11.85
C ASN A 24 3.96 0.76 10.68
N ILE A 25 4.04 0.10 9.52
CA ILE A 25 3.24 0.47 8.35
C ILE A 25 1.75 0.30 8.70
N ASN A 26 0.90 1.19 8.16
CA ASN A 26 -0.54 1.13 8.37
C ASN A 26 -0.94 1.14 9.86
N GLU A 27 -0.21 1.88 10.68
CA GLU A 27 -0.51 2.05 12.11
C GLU A 27 -1.13 3.44 12.37
N ILE A 28 -2.17 3.48 13.22
CA ILE A 28 -2.83 4.72 13.66
C ILE A 28 -2.84 4.79 15.19
N ALA A 29 -2.28 5.88 15.73
CA ALA A 29 -2.43 6.24 17.14
C ALA A 29 -3.73 7.05 17.34
N ILE A 30 -4.72 6.48 18.03
CA ILE A 30 -5.97 7.16 18.35
C ILE A 30 -5.93 7.69 19.77
N VAL A 31 -5.96 9.01 19.91
CA VAL A 31 -5.96 9.71 21.20
C VAL A 31 -7.39 10.10 21.53
N ILE A 32 -7.98 9.41 22.50
CA ILE A 32 -9.41 9.52 22.81
C ILE A 32 -9.66 9.15 24.27
N ASP A 33 -10.60 9.85 24.92
CA ASP A 33 -11.03 9.53 26.29
C ASP A 33 -11.62 8.10 26.37
N ASP A 34 -11.30 7.40 27.47
CA ASP A 34 -11.64 5.98 27.63
C ASP A 34 -13.16 5.74 27.62
N VAL A 35 -13.96 6.71 28.06
CA VAL A 35 -15.44 6.60 28.02
C VAL A 35 -15.93 6.63 26.58
N MET A 36 -15.37 7.48 25.72
CA MET A 36 -15.75 7.52 24.30
C MET A 36 -15.21 6.31 23.53
N TRP A 37 -14.01 5.83 23.87
CA TRP A 37 -13.41 4.65 23.24
C TRP A 37 -14.19 3.35 23.51
N ASN A 38 -14.70 3.20 24.72
CA ASN A 38 -15.51 2.04 25.12
C ASN A 38 -16.99 2.18 24.74
N GLY A 39 -17.39 3.30 24.14
CA GLY A 39 -18.74 3.56 23.66
C GLY A 39 -18.85 3.62 22.13
N GLU A 40 -19.96 4.19 21.66
CA GLU A 40 -20.33 4.25 20.24
C GLU A 40 -19.31 4.95 19.33
N VAL A 41 -18.53 5.91 19.87
CA VAL A 41 -17.47 6.58 19.12
C VAL A 41 -16.36 5.61 18.78
N GLY A 42 -15.86 4.84 19.76
CA GLY A 42 -14.83 3.84 19.53
C GLY A 42 -15.30 2.71 18.61
N ASP A 43 -16.57 2.29 18.73
CA ASP A 43 -17.16 1.30 17.81
C ASP A 43 -17.18 1.81 16.37
N SER A 44 -17.59 3.06 16.16
CA SER A 44 -17.59 3.71 14.85
C SER A 44 -16.17 3.79 14.26
N LEU A 45 -15.19 4.19 15.07
CA LEU A 45 -13.78 4.24 14.66
C LEU A 45 -13.26 2.86 14.26
N ARG A 46 -13.50 1.82 15.06
CA ARG A 46 -13.08 0.44 14.72
C ARG A 46 -13.75 -0.04 13.44
N LYS A 47 -15.05 0.21 13.27
CA LYS A 47 -15.79 -0.13 12.04
C LYS A 47 -15.20 0.54 10.79
N LYS A 48 -14.80 1.81 10.89
CA LYS A 48 -14.29 2.58 9.75
C LYS A 48 -12.79 2.40 9.49
N LEU A 49 -11.98 2.19 10.52
CA LEU A 49 -10.52 2.19 10.42
C LEU A 49 -9.90 0.80 10.58
N ALA A 50 -10.68 -0.22 10.94
CA ALA A 50 -10.23 -1.60 11.04
C ALA A 50 -11.13 -2.57 10.26
N TYR A 51 -11.81 -2.10 9.20
CA TYR A 51 -12.50 -3.02 8.30
C TYR A 51 -11.49 -3.91 7.55
N PRO A 52 -11.89 -5.11 7.08
CA PRO A 52 -10.99 -6.04 6.43
C PRO A 52 -10.41 -5.50 5.11
N VAL A 53 -9.16 -5.83 4.82
CA VAL A 53 -8.53 -5.55 3.53
C VAL A 53 -9.08 -6.51 2.48
N ASP A 54 -9.51 -5.95 1.35
CA ASP A 54 -10.01 -6.73 0.22
C ASP A 54 -8.94 -7.68 -0.34
N GLY A 55 -9.36 -8.91 -0.65
CA GLY A 55 -8.54 -9.92 -1.34
C GLY A 55 -7.53 -10.67 -0.47
N LEU A 56 -7.56 -10.49 0.86
CA LEU A 56 -6.82 -11.37 1.77
C LEU A 56 -7.64 -12.63 2.10
N PRO A 57 -7.02 -13.83 2.12
CA PRO A 57 -7.72 -15.07 2.50
C PRO A 57 -8.11 -15.10 3.99
N GLN A 58 -7.32 -14.42 4.83
CA GLN A 58 -7.63 -14.20 6.24
C GLN A 58 -7.96 -12.72 6.42
N GLU A 59 -9.06 -12.41 7.13
CA GLU A 59 -9.42 -11.02 7.42
C GLU A 59 -8.34 -10.35 8.26
N GLU A 60 -7.77 -9.26 7.73
CA GLU A 60 -6.83 -8.40 8.43
C GLU A 60 -7.30 -6.94 8.30
N PRO A 61 -7.26 -6.14 9.38
CA PRO A 61 -7.79 -4.79 9.35
C PRO A 61 -6.91 -3.86 8.52
N ILE A 62 -7.52 -2.91 7.79
CA ILE A 62 -6.76 -1.93 6.97
C ILE A 62 -5.73 -1.13 7.76
N PHE A 63 -5.94 -0.95 9.07
CA PHE A 63 -4.96 -0.34 9.97
C PHE A 63 -4.85 -1.10 11.29
N THR A 64 -3.64 -1.11 11.86
CA THR A 64 -3.43 -1.45 13.26
C THR A 64 -3.74 -0.21 14.11
N ILE A 65 -4.74 -0.31 14.99
CA ILE A 65 -5.17 0.79 15.84
C ILE A 65 -4.54 0.65 17.23
N ASN A 66 -3.83 1.69 17.67
CA ASN A 66 -3.31 1.82 19.02
C ASN A 66 -4.04 2.97 19.74
N GLN A 67 -4.81 2.65 20.77
CA GLN A 67 -5.52 3.67 21.57
C GLN A 67 -4.63 4.22 22.67
N TYR A 68 -4.74 5.53 22.89
CA TYR A 68 -4.05 6.27 23.94
C TYR A 68 -5.02 7.21 24.65
N SER A 69 -4.92 7.27 25.98
CA SER A 69 -5.61 8.28 26.77
C SER A 69 -5.02 9.67 26.49
N PRO A 70 -5.82 10.76 26.44
CA PRO A 70 -5.29 12.12 26.24
C PRO A 70 -4.26 12.54 27.28
N LYS A 71 -4.28 11.92 28.47
CA LYS A 71 -3.33 12.16 29.57
C LYS A 71 -1.90 11.77 29.23
N ILE A 72 -1.70 10.89 28.25
CA ILE A 72 -0.40 10.39 27.80
C ILE A 72 -0.04 10.89 26.39
N PHE A 73 -0.64 12.02 25.96
CA PHE A 73 -0.36 12.62 24.66
C PHE A 73 0.98 13.37 24.62
N GLU A 74 2.05 12.65 24.90
CA GLU A 74 3.43 13.13 24.89
C GLU A 74 4.37 12.01 24.43
N GLY A 75 5.63 12.35 24.15
CA GLY A 75 6.68 11.36 23.88
C GLY A 75 6.42 10.50 22.65
N VAL A 76 6.19 9.19 22.85
CA VAL A 76 6.07 8.21 21.76
C VAL A 76 4.82 8.46 20.91
N VAL A 77 3.70 8.87 21.53
CA VAL A 77 2.44 9.08 20.83
C VAL A 77 2.54 10.23 19.82
N THR A 78 3.25 11.30 20.18
CA THR A 78 3.47 12.44 19.28
C THR A 78 4.51 12.14 18.20
N GLN A 79 5.27 11.05 18.32
CA GLN A 79 6.19 10.59 17.27
C GLN A 79 5.53 9.65 16.25
N SER A 80 4.31 9.17 16.47
CA SER A 80 3.62 8.29 15.52
C SER A 80 3.38 8.96 14.16
N ARG A 81 3.55 8.20 13.07
CA ARG A 81 3.30 8.70 11.70
C ARG A 81 1.87 9.18 11.48
N ASN A 82 0.89 8.44 11.98
CA ASN A 82 -0.52 8.79 11.83
C ASN A 82 -1.17 8.88 13.21
N ILE A 83 -1.72 10.05 13.51
CA ILE A 83 -2.38 10.34 14.79
C ILE A 83 -3.80 10.83 14.50
N LEU A 84 -4.78 10.26 15.19
CA LEU A 84 -6.16 10.76 15.20
C LEU A 84 -6.53 11.15 16.63
N VAL A 85 -6.76 12.43 16.86
CA VAL A 85 -7.20 12.97 18.15
C VAL A 85 -8.71 13.18 18.10
N VAL A 86 -9.43 12.55 19.02
CA VAL A 86 -10.89 12.65 19.13
C VAL A 86 -11.26 13.22 20.50
N SER A 87 -11.98 14.34 20.51
CA SER A 87 -12.30 15.06 21.73
C SER A 87 -13.68 15.71 21.70
N LYS A 88 -14.25 15.93 22.88
CA LYS A 88 -15.36 16.88 23.03
C LYS A 88 -14.82 18.30 23.07
N GLY A 89 -15.52 19.25 22.44
CA GLY A 89 -15.14 20.65 22.42
C GLY A 89 -16.31 21.56 22.06
N LEU A 90 -16.06 22.87 22.05
CA LEU A 90 -17.11 23.87 21.82
C LEU A 90 -17.53 24.00 20.35
N ASN A 91 -16.70 23.49 19.41
CA ASN A 91 -16.92 23.61 17.97
C ASN A 91 -16.89 22.24 17.31
N LYS A 92 -17.71 22.05 16.27
CA LYS A 92 -17.64 20.91 15.35
C LYS A 92 -16.53 21.15 14.33
N GLU A 93 -15.44 20.38 14.40
CA GLU A 93 -14.26 20.56 13.55
C GLU A 93 -13.67 19.21 13.13
N PHE A 94 -13.38 19.08 11.82
CA PHE A 94 -12.41 18.13 11.30
C PHE A 94 -11.21 18.90 10.78
N LYS A 95 -10.01 18.55 11.26
CA LYS A 95 -8.77 19.25 10.88
C LYS A 95 -7.65 18.26 10.64
N HIS A 96 -6.91 18.45 9.56
CA HIS A 96 -5.67 17.73 9.25
C HIS A 96 -4.49 18.67 9.35
N VAL A 97 -3.43 18.24 10.03
CA VAL A 97 -2.17 18.97 10.19
C VAL A 97 -1.03 18.02 9.86
N GLU A 98 -0.23 18.39 8.86
CA GLU A 98 0.97 17.65 8.51
C GLU A 98 2.15 18.09 9.37
N ASN A 99 3.04 17.14 9.68
CA ASN A 99 4.35 17.40 10.27
C ASN A 99 4.30 18.26 11.54
N LYS A 100 3.35 17.99 12.44
CA LYS A 100 3.15 18.79 13.66
C LYS A 100 4.26 18.56 14.69
N TYR A 101 4.67 17.31 14.86
CA TYR A 101 5.61 16.87 15.89
C TYR A 101 6.79 16.06 15.32
N ALA A 102 6.60 15.37 14.19
CA ALA A 102 7.61 14.57 13.51
C ALA A 102 7.43 14.64 11.99
N LYS A 103 8.40 14.13 11.21
CA LYS A 103 8.33 14.08 9.74
C LYS A 103 8.65 12.66 9.20
N PRO A 104 7.93 12.16 8.17
CA PRO A 104 6.61 12.61 7.72
C PRO A 104 5.52 12.27 8.75
N GLN A 105 4.51 13.11 8.93
CA GLN A 105 3.43 12.84 9.89
C GLN A 105 2.09 13.43 9.46
N ASN A 106 1.00 12.70 9.72
CA ASN A 106 -0.37 13.16 9.64
C ASN A 106 -1.01 13.22 11.03
N VAL A 107 -1.55 14.37 11.40
CA VAL A 107 -2.34 14.54 12.63
C VAL A 107 -3.74 15.01 12.29
N PHE A 108 -4.72 14.18 12.56
CA PHE A 108 -6.15 14.47 12.38
C PHE A 108 -6.79 14.83 13.71
N TYR A 109 -7.72 15.76 13.69
CA TYR A 109 -8.54 16.16 14.82
C TYR A 109 -10.01 16.00 14.44
N ILE A 110 -10.77 15.32 15.29
CA ILE A 110 -12.22 15.28 15.28
C ILE A 110 -12.69 15.84 16.60
N THR A 111 -13.35 17.01 16.55
CA THR A 111 -13.89 17.68 17.73
C THR A 111 -15.36 17.98 17.52
N GLY A 112 -16.19 17.70 18.53
CA GLY A 112 -17.62 18.01 18.51
C GLY A 112 -18.16 18.29 19.90
N TYR A 113 -19.30 18.99 19.98
CA TYR A 113 -19.94 19.31 21.25
C TYR A 113 -20.64 18.09 21.85
N SER A 114 -21.28 17.29 20.99
CA SER A 114 -21.99 16.06 21.36
C SER A 114 -21.35 14.82 20.74
N ILE A 115 -21.71 13.64 21.25
CA ILE A 115 -21.27 12.38 20.65
C ILE A 115 -21.82 12.23 19.23
N HIS A 116 -23.07 12.64 18.99
CA HIS A 116 -23.68 12.61 17.67
C HIS A 116 -22.85 13.41 16.65
N GLU A 117 -22.41 14.62 16.99
CA GLU A 117 -21.59 15.43 16.08
C GLU A 117 -20.24 14.77 15.76
N ILE A 118 -19.63 14.11 16.76
CA ILE A 118 -18.37 13.36 16.57
C ILE A 118 -18.61 12.18 15.62
N LEU A 119 -19.69 11.42 15.81
CA LEU A 119 -20.06 10.31 14.93
C LEU A 119 -20.30 10.78 13.49
N ASP A 120 -20.98 11.92 13.30
CA ASP A 120 -21.19 12.50 11.97
C ASP A 120 -19.86 12.86 11.30
N LEU A 121 -18.91 13.43 12.05
CA LEU A 121 -17.59 13.77 11.53
C LEU A 121 -16.80 12.51 11.14
N ILE A 122 -16.87 11.45 11.95
CA ILE A 122 -16.25 10.16 11.64
C ILE A 122 -16.83 9.62 10.33
N GLU A 123 -18.16 9.59 10.21
CA GLU A 123 -18.85 9.09 9.02
C GLU A 123 -18.50 9.91 7.77
N THR A 124 -18.48 11.23 7.90
CA THR A 124 -18.24 12.16 6.78
C THR A 124 -16.79 12.14 6.30
N HIS A 125 -15.82 11.96 7.20
CA HIS A 125 -14.40 12.16 6.90
C HIS A 125 -13.54 10.90 6.92
N SER A 126 -14.06 9.73 7.33
CA SER A 126 -13.27 8.51 7.43
C SER A 126 -12.59 8.14 6.11
N GLU A 127 -13.29 8.22 4.97
CA GLU A 127 -12.71 7.87 3.67
C GLU A 127 -11.56 8.78 3.31
N THR A 128 -11.71 10.09 3.52
CA THR A 128 -10.65 11.08 3.27
C THR A 128 -9.42 10.81 4.15
N LEU A 129 -9.64 10.55 5.44
CA LEU A 129 -8.56 10.20 6.38
C LEU A 129 -7.82 8.93 5.93
N ILE A 130 -8.55 7.87 5.58
CA ILE A 130 -7.98 6.60 5.11
C ILE A 130 -7.13 6.84 3.84
N SER A 131 -7.66 7.59 2.87
CA SER A 131 -6.94 7.89 1.62
C SER A 131 -5.65 8.66 1.85
N ILE A 132 -5.66 9.68 2.72
CA ILE A 132 -4.46 10.46 3.05
C ILE A 132 -3.41 9.57 3.72
N ILE A 133 -3.82 8.76 4.71
CA ILE A 133 -2.90 7.85 5.40
C ILE A 133 -2.29 6.85 4.41
N LYS A 134 -3.11 6.12 3.64
CA LYS A 134 -2.61 5.13 2.66
C LYS A 134 -1.66 5.77 1.65
N TYR A 135 -2.00 6.93 1.10
CA TYR A 135 -1.12 7.66 0.19
C TYR A 135 0.23 7.99 0.84
N SER A 136 0.21 8.56 2.04
CA SER A 136 1.44 8.91 2.77
C SER A 136 2.28 7.69 3.17
N GLU A 137 1.66 6.57 3.53
CA GLU A 137 2.36 5.32 3.87
C GLU A 137 2.99 4.68 2.63
N ILE A 138 2.34 4.71 1.45
CA ILE A 138 2.95 4.27 0.19
C ILE A 138 4.22 5.07 -0.10
N HIS A 139 4.15 6.40 0.00
CA HIS A 139 5.32 7.26 -0.23
C HIS A 139 6.41 7.06 0.81
N TYR A 140 6.05 6.86 2.08
CA TYR A 140 7.03 6.56 3.12
C TYR A 140 7.74 5.23 2.83
N VAL A 141 6.99 4.18 2.44
CA VAL A 141 7.56 2.89 2.05
C VAL A 141 8.51 3.08 0.88
N GLN A 142 8.07 3.69 -0.23
CA GLN A 142 8.91 3.99 -1.40
C GLN A 142 10.19 4.75 -1.01
N HIS A 143 10.08 5.80 -0.19
CA HIS A 143 11.24 6.56 0.29
C HIS A 143 12.25 5.69 1.07
N LYS A 144 11.81 4.70 1.84
CA LYS A 144 12.72 3.77 2.51
C LYS A 144 13.43 2.85 1.52
N MET A 145 12.76 2.44 0.44
CA MET A 145 13.31 1.57 -0.59
C MET A 145 14.44 2.26 -1.38
N GLU A 146 14.42 3.59 -1.47
CA GLU A 146 15.45 4.36 -2.19
C GLU A 146 16.85 4.19 -1.62
N LYS A 147 16.96 3.86 -0.34
CA LYS A 147 18.24 3.70 0.36
C LYS A 147 19.07 2.55 -0.20
N ALA A 148 18.42 1.51 -0.71
CA ALA A 148 19.07 0.36 -1.32
C ALA A 148 18.13 -0.32 -2.32
N ARG A 149 18.42 -0.14 -3.62
CA ARG A 149 17.56 -0.60 -4.72
C ARG A 149 18.22 -1.75 -5.49
N LEU A 150 17.40 -2.72 -5.90
CA LEU A 150 17.73 -3.66 -6.95
C LEU A 150 17.85 -2.91 -8.29
N SER A 151 18.84 -3.25 -9.11
CA SER A 151 18.97 -2.64 -10.46
C SER A 151 17.73 -2.97 -11.31
N ASP A 152 17.18 -1.93 -11.92
CA ASP A 152 16.04 -1.98 -12.84
C ASP A 152 16.47 -1.96 -14.32
N ASP A 153 17.77 -2.04 -14.63
CA ASP A 153 18.27 -1.92 -16.02
C ASP A 153 17.68 -2.97 -16.96
N LYS A 154 17.45 -4.19 -16.44
CA LYS A 154 16.80 -5.27 -17.20
C LYS A 154 15.33 -4.96 -17.47
N LEU A 155 14.62 -4.44 -16.46
CA LEU A 155 13.21 -4.04 -16.58
C LEU A 155 13.07 -2.86 -17.55
N ARG A 156 14.01 -1.91 -17.51
CA ARG A 156 14.12 -0.81 -18.46
C ARG A 156 14.31 -1.31 -19.88
N GLY A 157 15.22 -2.26 -20.09
CA GLY A 157 15.54 -2.81 -21.41
C GLY A 157 14.41 -3.62 -22.04
N VAL A 158 13.77 -4.52 -21.27
CA VAL A 158 12.75 -5.45 -21.80
C VAL A 158 11.35 -4.85 -21.77
N PHE A 159 10.98 -4.21 -20.65
CA PHE A 159 9.62 -3.74 -20.45
C PHE A 159 9.47 -2.23 -20.66
N MET A 160 10.55 -1.47 -20.91
CA MET A 160 10.51 -0.01 -21.02
C MET A 160 9.87 0.63 -19.80
N ILE A 161 10.30 0.19 -18.60
CA ILE A 161 9.83 0.76 -17.33
C ILE A 161 10.99 1.12 -16.41
N ASN A 162 10.73 2.11 -15.57
CA ASN A 162 11.43 2.32 -14.31
C ASN A 162 10.53 1.89 -13.17
N ILE A 163 11.08 1.21 -12.18
CA ILE A 163 10.32 0.77 -10.99
C ILE A 163 11.28 0.62 -9.82
N GLU A 164 10.85 1.07 -8.64
CA GLU A 164 11.67 1.04 -7.43
C GLU A 164 11.46 -0.26 -6.68
N ILE A 165 12.46 -1.14 -6.73
CA ILE A 165 12.43 -2.43 -6.05
C ILE A 165 13.55 -2.44 -5.00
N PRO A 166 13.26 -2.78 -3.73
CA PRO A 166 14.30 -2.91 -2.70
C PRO A 166 15.33 -3.97 -3.07
N ASP A 167 16.57 -3.78 -2.64
CA ASP A 167 17.64 -4.79 -2.75
C ASP A 167 17.43 -6.01 -1.83
N THR A 168 16.28 -6.13 -1.15
CA THR A 168 15.88 -7.38 -0.48
C THR A 168 15.23 -8.37 -1.46
N TYR A 169 14.82 -7.91 -2.64
CA TYR A 169 14.37 -8.77 -3.74
C TYR A 169 15.55 -9.20 -4.62
N ARG A 170 15.43 -10.40 -5.21
CA ARG A 170 16.38 -10.98 -6.17
C ARG A 170 15.63 -11.54 -7.36
N TYR A 171 16.25 -11.50 -8.55
CA TYR A 171 15.70 -12.19 -9.72
C TYR A 171 15.71 -13.71 -9.48
N ALA A 172 14.53 -14.32 -9.49
CA ALA A 172 14.31 -15.75 -9.32
C ALA A 172 14.20 -16.48 -10.66
N ASP A 173 13.57 -15.85 -11.65
CA ASP A 173 13.57 -16.32 -13.03
C ASP A 173 13.44 -15.15 -14.02
N GLU A 174 14.02 -15.33 -15.20
CA GLU A 174 14.05 -14.36 -16.28
C GLU A 174 13.80 -15.07 -17.62
N LYS A 175 12.74 -14.67 -18.31
CA LYS A 175 12.37 -15.12 -19.66
C LYS A 175 12.16 -13.89 -20.55
N GLU A 176 11.98 -14.10 -21.86
CA GLU A 176 11.93 -13.01 -22.87
C GLU A 176 10.96 -11.86 -22.51
N TYR A 177 9.79 -12.17 -21.93
CA TYR A 177 8.79 -11.17 -21.53
C TYR A 177 8.15 -11.48 -20.16
N PHE A 178 8.91 -12.14 -19.28
CA PHE A 178 8.46 -12.48 -17.93
C PHE A 178 9.64 -12.48 -16.98
N TYR A 179 9.62 -11.60 -15.97
CA TYR A 179 10.58 -11.57 -14.87
C TYR A 179 9.88 -11.83 -13.54
N TRP A 180 10.51 -12.65 -12.71
CA TRP A 180 10.11 -12.89 -11.33
C TRP A 180 11.19 -12.41 -10.39
N MET A 181 10.84 -11.47 -9.52
CA MET A 181 11.67 -11.07 -8.39
C MET A 181 11.07 -11.61 -7.09
N LYS A 182 11.90 -12.15 -6.22
CA LYS A 182 11.50 -12.79 -4.96
C LYS A 182 12.29 -12.24 -3.79
N LYS A 183 11.59 -11.98 -2.69
CA LYS A 183 12.14 -11.68 -1.37
C LYS A 183 11.81 -12.85 -0.45
N ASP A 184 12.83 -13.59 -0.03
CA ASP A 184 12.67 -14.66 0.97
C ASP A 184 12.52 -14.04 2.36
N ILE A 185 11.58 -14.58 3.14
CA ILE A 185 11.35 -14.23 4.55
C ILE A 185 11.34 -15.52 5.38
N PRO A 186 11.58 -15.47 6.71
CA PRO A 186 11.83 -16.68 7.50
C PRO A 186 10.77 -17.79 7.37
N SER A 187 9.50 -17.42 7.24
CA SER A 187 8.38 -18.36 7.10
C SER A 187 7.78 -18.41 5.70
N GLY A 188 8.40 -17.79 4.68
CA GLY A 188 7.74 -17.65 3.39
C GLY A 188 8.47 -16.78 2.36
N SER A 189 7.70 -16.09 1.52
CA SER A 189 8.25 -15.15 0.54
C SER A 189 7.22 -14.13 0.04
N SER A 190 7.72 -12.96 -0.35
CA SER A 190 6.99 -12.00 -1.20
C SER A 190 7.56 -12.08 -2.61
N SER A 191 6.68 -12.15 -3.61
CA SER A 191 7.04 -12.27 -5.02
C SER A 191 6.43 -11.14 -5.82
N LEU A 192 7.20 -10.62 -6.76
CA LEU A 192 6.79 -9.63 -7.74
C LEU A 192 7.06 -10.18 -9.14
N LEU A 193 6.02 -10.27 -9.96
CA LEU A 193 6.08 -10.65 -11.35
C LEU A 193 5.91 -9.41 -12.22
N VAL A 194 6.69 -9.33 -13.28
CA VAL A 194 6.55 -8.34 -14.35
C VAL A 194 6.48 -9.08 -15.68
N TYR A 195 5.38 -8.93 -16.39
CA TYR A 195 5.19 -9.54 -17.70
C TYR A 195 4.29 -8.68 -18.57
N GLN A 196 4.15 -9.04 -19.84
CA GLN A 196 3.29 -8.32 -20.77
C GLN A 196 2.45 -9.27 -21.62
N VAL A 197 1.25 -8.82 -21.96
CA VAL A 197 0.33 -9.53 -22.86
C VAL A 197 -0.28 -8.58 -23.89
N PRO A 198 -0.67 -9.06 -25.08
CA PRO A 198 -1.38 -8.23 -26.06
C PRO A 198 -2.69 -7.66 -25.48
N ILE A 199 -3.08 -6.46 -25.92
CA ILE A 199 -4.37 -5.83 -25.53
C ILE A 199 -5.55 -6.78 -25.75
N SER A 200 -5.53 -7.53 -26.85
CA SER A 200 -6.59 -8.48 -27.21
C SER A 200 -6.75 -9.64 -26.23
N GLN A 201 -5.79 -9.90 -25.33
CA GLN A 201 -5.95 -10.94 -24.31
C GLN A 201 -6.79 -10.45 -23.13
N ILE A 202 -6.63 -9.20 -22.71
CA ILE A 202 -7.38 -8.62 -21.58
C ILE A 202 -8.75 -8.10 -22.02
N GLU A 203 -8.83 -7.44 -23.19
CA GLU A 203 -10.07 -6.83 -23.69
C GLU A 203 -10.95 -7.80 -24.51
N LYS A 204 -10.64 -9.09 -24.51
CA LYS A 204 -11.38 -10.10 -25.28
C LYS A 204 -12.83 -10.20 -24.81
N ASN A 205 -13.78 -10.05 -25.73
CA ASN A 205 -15.21 -10.23 -25.47
C ASN A 205 -15.76 -9.40 -24.29
N ASN A 206 -15.07 -8.32 -23.90
CA ASN A 206 -15.38 -7.47 -22.73
C ASN A 206 -15.44 -8.19 -21.35
N ASP A 207 -14.94 -9.43 -21.24
CA ASP A 207 -14.82 -10.15 -19.97
C ASP A 207 -13.46 -9.85 -19.30
N ILE A 208 -13.27 -8.59 -18.89
CA ILE A 208 -11.97 -8.11 -18.39
C ILE A 208 -11.47 -8.95 -17.20
N VAL A 209 -12.32 -9.20 -16.20
CA VAL A 209 -11.94 -9.94 -14.99
C VAL A 209 -11.58 -11.39 -15.33
N GLY A 210 -12.44 -12.09 -16.08
CA GLY A 210 -12.19 -13.48 -16.47
C GLY A 210 -10.96 -13.62 -17.36
N ASN A 211 -10.66 -12.62 -18.19
CA ASN A 211 -9.45 -12.61 -18.99
C ASN A 211 -8.18 -12.36 -18.17
N ILE A 212 -8.22 -11.46 -17.18
CA ILE A 212 -7.10 -11.26 -16.24
C ILE A 212 -6.80 -12.57 -15.51
N VAL A 213 -7.83 -13.24 -14.96
CA VAL A 213 -7.67 -14.55 -14.29
C VAL A 213 -7.06 -15.59 -15.23
N LYS A 214 -7.58 -15.73 -16.46
CA LYS A 214 -7.04 -16.68 -17.46
C LYS A 214 -5.58 -16.40 -17.80
N VAL A 215 -5.20 -15.14 -17.99
CA VAL A 215 -3.81 -14.75 -18.25
C VAL A 215 -2.95 -15.12 -17.06
N ARG A 216 -3.38 -14.75 -15.86
CA ARG A 216 -2.66 -15.00 -14.61
C ARG A 216 -2.39 -16.49 -14.39
N ASP A 217 -3.42 -17.32 -14.54
CA ASP A 217 -3.32 -18.77 -14.35
C ASP A 217 -2.48 -19.43 -15.45
N SER A 218 -2.52 -18.90 -16.68
CA SER A 218 -1.63 -19.35 -17.75
C SER A 218 -0.16 -19.03 -17.45
N VAL A 219 0.15 -17.85 -16.92
CA VAL A 219 1.51 -17.46 -16.50
C VAL A 219 1.96 -18.29 -15.30
N GLY A 220 1.09 -18.50 -14.32
CA GLY A 220 1.33 -19.38 -13.17
C GLY A 220 1.65 -20.81 -13.58
N ALA A 221 0.88 -21.40 -14.49
CA ALA A 221 1.12 -22.74 -15.04
C ALA A 221 2.46 -22.89 -15.78
N LEU A 222 2.91 -21.84 -16.45
CA LEU A 222 4.18 -21.85 -17.18
C LEU A 222 5.38 -21.69 -16.26
N TYR A 223 5.31 -20.77 -15.29
CA TYR A 223 6.51 -20.29 -14.59
C TYR A 223 6.50 -20.51 -13.07
N ILE A 224 5.34 -20.69 -12.43
CA ILE A 224 5.23 -20.81 -10.98
C ILE A 224 4.67 -22.19 -10.61
N ARG A 225 5.59 -23.15 -10.45
CA ARG A 225 5.27 -24.55 -10.17
C ARG A 225 5.70 -24.98 -8.77
N GLY A 226 4.86 -25.78 -8.14
CA GLY A 226 5.20 -26.51 -6.93
C GLY A 226 6.14 -27.69 -7.22
N THR A 227 6.57 -28.34 -6.15
CA THR A 227 7.41 -29.54 -6.23
C THR A 227 6.63 -30.81 -6.59
N MET A 228 5.30 -30.78 -6.46
CA MET A 228 4.41 -31.90 -6.78
C MET A 228 4.03 -31.92 -8.26
N GLU A 229 3.70 -33.11 -8.77
CA GLU A 229 3.23 -33.27 -10.15
C GLU A 229 1.92 -32.51 -10.36
N HIS A 230 1.80 -31.82 -11.51
CA HIS A 230 0.65 -30.96 -11.84
C HIS A 230 0.33 -29.92 -10.76
N SER A 231 1.35 -29.39 -10.07
CA SER A 231 1.18 -28.31 -9.10
C SER A 231 1.61 -26.98 -9.70
N SER A 232 0.64 -26.20 -10.16
CA SER A 232 0.85 -24.84 -10.67
C SER A 232 0.01 -23.84 -9.92
N MET A 233 0.51 -22.60 -9.90
CA MET A 233 -0.22 -21.49 -9.30
C MET A 233 -1.44 -21.14 -10.14
N VAL A 234 -2.60 -21.08 -9.49
CA VAL A 234 -3.87 -20.61 -10.05
C VAL A 234 -4.56 -19.65 -9.09
N THR A 235 -5.55 -18.95 -9.58
CA THR A 235 -6.46 -18.13 -8.79
C THR A 235 -7.46 -19.05 -8.08
N GLU A 236 -7.73 -18.81 -6.80
CA GLU A 236 -8.72 -19.58 -6.03
C GLU A 236 -10.12 -19.45 -6.68
N GLU A 237 -10.78 -20.57 -6.96
CA GLU A 237 -12.09 -20.58 -7.65
C GLU A 237 -13.28 -20.26 -6.74
N GLY A 238 -13.10 -20.31 -5.41
CA GLY A 238 -14.18 -20.14 -4.43
C GLY A 238 -14.84 -18.77 -4.48
N TYR A 239 -14.12 -17.74 -4.93
CA TYR A 239 -14.58 -16.36 -4.97
C TYR A 239 -14.04 -15.64 -6.20
N SER A 240 -14.86 -14.75 -6.78
CA SER A 240 -14.36 -13.85 -7.82
C SER A 240 -13.40 -12.83 -7.22
N PRO A 241 -12.25 -12.55 -7.86
CA PRO A 241 -11.34 -11.52 -7.41
C PRO A 241 -12.04 -10.16 -7.29
N TYR A 242 -11.63 -9.38 -6.30
CA TYR A 242 -11.97 -7.96 -6.23
C TYR A 242 -11.40 -7.26 -7.46
N PHE A 243 -12.17 -6.35 -8.04
CA PHE A 243 -11.81 -5.66 -9.28
C PHE A 243 -12.13 -4.18 -9.18
N MET A 244 -11.16 -3.34 -9.56
CA MET A 244 -11.32 -1.89 -9.61
C MET A 244 -10.66 -1.30 -10.86
N ASN A 245 -11.29 -0.27 -11.43
CA ASN A 245 -10.65 0.60 -12.39
C ASN A 245 -9.77 1.61 -11.66
N THR A 246 -8.53 1.78 -12.11
CA THR A 246 -7.56 2.69 -11.50
C THR A 246 -6.67 3.35 -12.56
N ARG A 247 -5.69 4.13 -12.10
CA ARG A 247 -4.62 4.67 -12.94
C ARG A 247 -3.27 4.44 -12.28
N LEU A 248 -2.31 3.96 -13.05
CA LEU A 248 -0.90 3.94 -12.69
C LEU A 248 -0.12 4.71 -13.76
N ASP A 249 0.80 5.57 -13.32
CA ASP A 249 1.59 6.44 -14.20
C ASP A 249 0.74 7.21 -15.22
N GLY A 250 -0.43 7.69 -14.78
CA GLY A 250 -1.41 8.41 -15.61
C GLY A 250 -2.19 7.55 -16.61
N LYS A 251 -1.83 6.28 -16.81
CA LYS A 251 -2.47 5.35 -17.75
C LYS A 251 -3.62 4.61 -17.08
N THR A 252 -4.63 4.23 -17.88
CA THR A 252 -5.71 3.36 -17.40
C THR A 252 -5.14 2.01 -16.97
N ALA A 253 -5.55 1.53 -15.81
CA ALA A 253 -5.18 0.22 -15.30
C ALA A 253 -6.36 -0.47 -14.63
N TYR A 254 -6.30 -1.80 -14.58
CA TYR A 254 -7.18 -2.62 -13.77
C TYR A 254 -6.42 -3.12 -12.56
N GLU A 255 -7.01 -2.96 -11.38
CA GLU A 255 -6.52 -3.56 -10.13
C GLU A 255 -7.36 -4.81 -9.85
N THR A 256 -6.71 -5.95 -9.61
CA THR A 256 -7.36 -7.14 -9.08
C THR A 256 -6.69 -7.65 -7.82
N LYS A 257 -7.49 -8.12 -6.86
CA LYS A 257 -7.02 -8.72 -5.61
C LYS A 257 -7.77 -10.02 -5.35
N GLY A 258 -7.07 -11.00 -4.81
CA GLY A 258 -7.69 -12.27 -4.44
C GLY A 258 -6.65 -13.24 -3.88
N THR A 259 -7.06 -14.50 -3.79
CA THR A 259 -6.20 -15.59 -3.31
C THR A 259 -5.65 -16.37 -4.50
N TRP A 260 -4.37 -16.73 -4.42
CA TRP A 260 -3.78 -17.75 -5.27
C TRP A 260 -3.62 -19.05 -4.49
N GLU A 261 -3.65 -20.17 -5.18
CA GLU A 261 -3.32 -21.49 -4.63
C GLU A 261 -2.41 -22.25 -5.59
N LEU A 262 -1.58 -23.15 -5.05
CA LEU A 262 -0.94 -24.17 -5.86
C LEU A 262 -1.90 -25.35 -6.00
N GLN A 263 -2.28 -25.69 -7.23
CA GLN A 263 -3.07 -26.89 -7.49
C GLN A 263 -2.40 -28.12 -6.90
N ASN A 264 -3.21 -29.05 -6.38
CA ASN A 264 -2.75 -30.29 -5.75
C ASN A 264 -1.76 -30.06 -4.59
N ASN A 265 -1.82 -28.90 -3.91
CA ASN A 265 -0.98 -28.53 -2.78
C ASN A 265 -1.80 -27.64 -1.80
N PHE A 266 -1.31 -27.47 -0.57
CA PHE A 266 -1.93 -26.65 0.47
C PHE A 266 -1.32 -25.24 0.56
N MET A 267 -0.49 -24.85 -0.41
CA MET A 267 0.11 -23.52 -0.44
C MET A 267 -0.85 -22.53 -1.09
N SER A 268 -1.18 -21.47 -0.36
CA SER A 268 -2.00 -20.37 -0.85
C SER A 268 -1.59 -19.05 -0.22
N GLY A 269 -2.13 -17.96 -0.75
CA GLY A 269 -1.96 -16.64 -0.18
C GLY A 269 -2.59 -15.54 -1.04
N PRO A 270 -2.51 -14.29 -0.61
CA PRO A 270 -3.06 -13.17 -1.35
C PRO A 270 -2.18 -12.77 -2.53
N PHE A 271 -2.82 -12.18 -3.54
CA PHE A 271 -2.18 -11.45 -4.62
C PHE A 271 -2.82 -10.07 -4.84
N LEU A 272 -2.03 -9.17 -5.41
CA LEU A 272 -2.42 -7.87 -5.95
C LEU A 272 -1.86 -7.76 -7.37
N ASN A 273 -2.71 -7.45 -8.33
CA ASN A 273 -2.35 -7.36 -9.73
C ASN A 273 -2.77 -6.00 -10.30
N TYR A 274 -1.87 -5.40 -11.08
CA TYR A 274 -2.14 -4.24 -11.92
C TYR A 274 -1.93 -4.60 -13.38
N ALA A 275 -3.00 -4.56 -14.16
CA ALA A 275 -2.96 -4.62 -15.62
C ALA A 275 -2.99 -3.20 -16.19
N ILE A 276 -1.81 -2.66 -16.54
CA ILE A 276 -1.63 -1.28 -17.01
C ILE A 276 -1.70 -1.25 -18.55
N ARG A 277 -2.65 -0.49 -19.09
CA ARG A 277 -2.86 -0.40 -20.53
C ARG A 277 -1.81 0.50 -21.18
N ASP A 278 -1.03 -0.06 -22.09
CA ASP A 278 0.02 0.63 -22.83
C ASP A 278 -0.27 0.58 -24.33
N GLU A 279 -1.05 1.55 -24.80
CA GLU A 279 -1.51 1.64 -26.20
C GLU A 279 -0.35 1.76 -27.19
N LYS A 280 0.70 2.50 -26.85
CA LYS A 280 1.85 2.75 -27.73
C LYS A 280 2.53 1.43 -28.11
N ASN A 281 2.67 0.54 -27.13
CA ASN A 281 3.29 -0.77 -27.30
C ASN A 281 2.27 -1.90 -27.55
N LYS A 282 0.99 -1.56 -27.70
CA LYS A 282 -0.12 -2.51 -27.98
C LYS A 282 -0.20 -3.67 -26.98
N ARG A 283 0.09 -3.39 -25.71
CA ARG A 283 0.14 -4.38 -24.62
C ARG A 283 -0.61 -3.92 -23.38
N TYR A 284 -0.92 -4.87 -22.50
CA TYR A 284 -0.97 -4.62 -21.08
C TYR A 284 0.38 -5.00 -20.47
N LEU A 285 0.95 -4.07 -19.69
CA LEU A 285 2.01 -4.39 -18.75
C LEU A 285 1.35 -4.89 -17.46
N ILE A 286 1.72 -6.08 -17.03
CA ILE A 286 1.20 -6.70 -15.83
C ILE A 286 2.26 -6.63 -14.74
N LEU A 287 1.90 -6.01 -13.62
CA LEU A 287 2.65 -6.06 -12.37
C LEU A 287 1.83 -6.90 -11.39
N GLU A 288 2.40 -7.96 -10.85
CA GLU A 288 1.68 -8.84 -9.95
C GLU A 288 2.51 -9.16 -8.72
N GLY A 289 2.02 -8.76 -7.55
CA GLY A 289 2.57 -9.12 -6.26
C GLY A 289 1.80 -10.28 -5.65
N PHE A 290 2.47 -11.29 -5.13
CA PHE A 290 1.83 -12.34 -4.32
C PHE A 290 2.70 -12.74 -3.13
N VAL A 291 2.04 -13.19 -2.05
CA VAL A 291 2.71 -13.54 -0.80
C VAL A 291 2.38 -14.97 -0.41
N TYR A 292 3.40 -15.72 -0.02
CA TYR A 292 3.27 -16.97 0.74
C TYR A 292 3.86 -16.74 2.12
N ASP A 293 3.05 -16.76 3.18
CA ASP A 293 3.54 -16.79 4.56
C ASP A 293 2.46 -17.42 5.45
N PRO A 294 2.52 -18.73 5.75
CA PRO A 294 1.55 -19.40 6.61
C PRO A 294 1.62 -18.94 8.07
N SER A 295 2.69 -18.27 8.51
CA SER A 295 2.92 -17.97 9.93
C SER A 295 2.53 -16.55 10.33
N ASN A 296 2.46 -15.61 9.38
CA ASN A 296 2.22 -14.19 9.69
C ASN A 296 1.02 -13.60 8.96
N ALA A 297 0.56 -12.46 9.47
CA ALA A 297 -0.31 -11.52 8.78
C ALA A 297 0.37 -10.99 7.50
N LYS A 298 -0.40 -10.83 6.42
CA LYS A 298 0.09 -10.60 5.06
C LYS A 298 -0.27 -9.21 4.52
N ARG A 299 -1.13 -8.45 5.19
CA ARG A 299 -1.52 -7.08 4.80
C ARG A 299 -0.31 -6.21 4.48
N ASP A 300 0.65 -6.13 5.41
CA ASP A 300 1.78 -5.19 5.25
C ASP A 300 2.75 -5.66 4.15
N MET A 301 2.82 -6.96 3.88
CA MET A 301 3.59 -7.51 2.76
C MET A 301 2.93 -7.19 1.41
N ILE A 302 1.60 -7.30 1.34
CA ILE A 302 0.84 -6.86 0.16
C ILE A 302 0.95 -5.34 -0.03
N PHE A 303 0.93 -4.57 1.05
CA PHE A 303 1.12 -3.12 1.00
C PHE A 303 2.54 -2.73 0.52
N GLU A 304 3.57 -3.48 0.92
CA GLU A 304 4.94 -3.29 0.40
C GLU A 304 4.98 -3.55 -1.11
N LEU A 305 4.35 -4.62 -1.59
CA LEU A 305 4.23 -4.92 -3.02
C LEU A 305 3.43 -3.84 -3.78
N GLU A 306 2.35 -3.32 -3.18
CA GLU A 306 1.58 -2.20 -3.71
C GLU A 306 2.46 -0.96 -3.88
N ALA A 307 3.28 -0.63 -2.87
CA ALA A 307 4.20 0.50 -2.92
C ALA A 307 5.23 0.36 -4.04
N ILE A 308 5.79 -0.85 -4.22
CA ILE A 308 6.69 -1.14 -5.33
C ILE A 308 5.98 -0.95 -6.67
N MET A 309 4.81 -1.57 -6.87
CA MET A 309 4.10 -1.50 -8.15
C MET A 309 3.63 -0.08 -8.48
N LYS A 310 3.23 0.71 -7.49
CA LYS A 310 2.85 2.13 -7.66
C LYS A 310 4.02 3.08 -7.93
N SER A 311 5.26 2.63 -7.81
CA SER A 311 6.45 3.40 -8.21
C SER A 311 6.78 3.28 -9.71
N VAL A 312 6.00 2.49 -10.45
CA VAL A 312 6.26 2.26 -11.87
C VAL A 312 6.11 3.54 -12.69
N HIS A 313 7.06 3.75 -13.59
CA HIS A 313 7.02 4.75 -14.65
C HIS A 313 7.25 4.05 -15.98
N ILE A 314 6.30 4.18 -16.90
CA ILE A 314 6.39 3.58 -18.23
C ILE A 314 7.06 4.58 -19.17
N LEU A 315 8.22 4.17 -19.69
CA LEU A 315 9.05 4.98 -20.55
C LEU A 315 8.41 5.11 -21.93
N GLN A 316 8.47 6.32 -22.47
CA GLN A 316 7.96 6.65 -23.80
C GLN A 316 9.09 6.62 -24.82
#